data_AF-A0A416E607-F1
#
_entry.id   AF-A0A416E607-F1
#
_cell.length_a   1.000
_cell.length_b   1.000
_cell.length_c   1.000
_cell.angle_alpha   90.00
_cell.angle_beta   90.00
_cell.angle_gamma   90.00
#
_symmetry.space_group_name_H-M   'P 1'
#
loop_
_entity.id
_entity.type
_entity.pdbx_description
1 polymer ?
#
loop_
_entity_poly.entity_id
_entity_poly.type
_entity_poly.pdbx_seq_one_letter_code
_entity_poly.pdbx_strand_id
1 'polypeptide(L)'
;MSEVGCDIVEYLKEFHTSEGKAVKARELCVLFNVHEKQLRNIVSDLRQNGEAICSSTYGYWYSRDPDDISTTLSRLVGQVDNMQKVIAGLNRILQEVQDEQKES
;
A
#
# COMPACT_ATOMS: atom_id res chain seq x y z
N MET A 1 -4.90 -16.19 -5.34
CA MET A 1 -5.24 -15.44 -4.11
C MET A 1 -4.97 -16.37 -2.94
N SER A 2 -4.28 -15.93 -1.88
CA SER A 2 -4.06 -16.76 -0.69
C SER A 2 -5.36 -16.89 0.12
N GLU A 3 -5.52 -17.99 0.87
CA GLU A 3 -6.66 -18.21 1.76
C GLU A 3 -6.84 -17.04 2.75
N VAL A 4 -5.75 -16.66 3.45
CA VAL A 4 -5.73 -15.49 4.33
C VAL A 4 -6.15 -14.18 3.63
N GLY A 5 -5.83 -14.04 2.33
CA GLY A 5 -6.24 -12.88 1.55
C GLY A 5 -7.75 -12.83 1.35
N CYS A 6 -8.38 -13.97 1.07
CA CYS A 6 -9.84 -14.09 0.97
C CYS A 6 -10.50 -13.74 2.32
N ASP A 7 -9.99 -14.29 3.42
CA ASP A 7 -10.55 -14.04 4.76
C ASP A 7 -10.48 -12.56 5.15
N ILE A 8 -9.38 -11.87 4.82
CA ILE A 8 -9.24 -10.42 5.03
C ILE A 8 -10.32 -9.66 4.25
N VAL A 9 -10.56 -10.02 2.99
CA VAL A 9 -11.56 -9.35 2.15
C VAL A 9 -12.96 -9.53 2.72
N GLU A 10 -13.32 -10.76 3.11
CA GLU A 10 -14.62 -11.07 3.68
C GLU A 10 -14.85 -10.31 4.99
N TYR A 11 -13.85 -10.31 5.88
CA TYR A 11 -13.89 -9.55 7.13
C TYR A 11 -14.07 -8.04 6.91
N LEU A 12 -13.36 -7.45 5.94
CA LEU A 12 -13.52 -6.03 5.63
C LEU A 12 -14.91 -5.73 5.04
N LYS A 13 -15.42 -6.59 4.15
CA LYS A 13 -16.76 -6.45 3.56
C LYS A 13 -17.87 -6.50 4.63
N GLU A 14 -17.68 -7.30 5.67
CA GLU A 14 -18.66 -7.45 6.74
C GLU A 14 -18.62 -6.30 7.75
N PHE A 15 -17.42 -5.87 8.18
CA PHE A 15 -17.29 -4.98 9.34
C PHE A 15 -16.74 -3.58 9.05
N HIS A 16 -15.98 -3.42 7.96
CA HIS A 16 -15.17 -2.23 7.71
C HIS A 16 -15.43 -1.67 6.31
N THR A 17 -16.58 -1.00 6.14
CA THR A 17 -17.11 -0.61 4.81
C THR A 17 -17.02 0.88 4.48
N SER A 18 -16.29 1.66 5.27
CA SER A 18 -16.05 3.10 5.06
C SER A 18 -14.82 3.54 5.86
N GLU A 19 -14.24 4.71 5.53
CA GLU A 19 -13.07 5.23 6.25
C GLU A 19 -13.33 5.40 7.76
N GLY A 20 -14.53 5.88 8.14
CA GLY A 20 -14.93 6.01 9.55
C GLY A 20 -15.01 4.67 10.30
N LYS A 21 -15.05 3.55 9.58
CA LYS A 21 -14.99 2.19 10.10
C LYS A 21 -13.66 1.51 9.78
N ALA A 22 -12.61 2.23 9.41
CA ALA A 22 -11.34 1.62 9.03
C ALA A 22 -10.69 0.85 10.19
N VAL A 23 -10.11 -0.32 9.89
CA VAL A 23 -9.38 -1.15 10.85
C VAL A 23 -7.88 -0.91 10.75
N LYS A 24 -7.21 -0.79 11.90
CA LYS A 24 -5.75 -0.55 11.95
C LYS A 24 -4.98 -1.76 11.41
N ALA A 25 -3.87 -1.50 10.74
CA ALA A 25 -2.98 -2.53 10.21
C ALA A 25 -2.58 -3.57 11.27
N ARG A 26 -2.25 -3.10 12.48
CA ARG A 26 -1.89 -3.96 13.62
C ARG A 26 -3.01 -4.92 14.03
N GLU A 27 -4.27 -4.51 13.92
CA GLU A 27 -5.42 -5.33 14.29
C GLU A 27 -5.63 -6.45 13.27
N LEU A 28 -5.54 -6.12 11.97
CA LEU A 28 -5.50 -7.13 10.91
C LEU A 28 -4.32 -8.11 11.08
N CYS A 29 -3.14 -7.62 11.46
CA CYS A 29 -1.98 -8.47 11.71
C CYS A 29 -2.25 -9.50 12.82
N VAL A 30 -2.85 -9.06 13.93
CA VAL A 30 -3.20 -9.95 15.05
C VAL A 30 -4.31 -10.93 14.66
N LEU A 31 -5.38 -10.46 14.03
CA LEU A 31 -6.54 -11.28 13.65
C LEU A 31 -6.18 -12.39 12.67
N PHE A 32 -5.35 -12.08 11.67
CA PHE A 32 -4.98 -13.00 10.60
C PHE A 32 -3.61 -13.66 10.80
N ASN A 33 -2.98 -13.45 11.96
CA ASN A 33 -1.66 -13.98 12.29
C ASN A 33 -0.60 -13.74 11.19
N VAL A 34 -0.52 -12.48 10.73
CA VAL A 34 0.46 -12.04 9.72
C VAL A 34 1.29 -10.87 10.24
N HIS A 35 2.52 -10.73 9.75
CA HIS A 35 3.35 -9.56 10.06
C HIS A 35 3.02 -8.38 9.13
N GLU A 36 3.34 -7.15 9.54
CA GLU A 36 2.97 -5.93 8.79
C GLU A 36 3.46 -5.90 7.33
N LYS A 37 4.67 -6.40 7.06
CA LYS A 37 5.18 -6.50 5.69
C LYS A 37 4.35 -7.47 4.86
N GLN A 38 3.97 -8.60 5.44
CA GLN A 38 3.13 -9.60 4.79
C GLN A 38 1.72 -9.05 4.54
N LEU A 39 1.12 -8.36 5.51
CA LEU A 39 -0.18 -7.70 5.34
C LEU A 39 -0.15 -6.72 4.17
N ARG A 40 0.88 -5.86 4.07
CA ARG A 40 1.01 -4.90 2.97
C ARG A 40 1.11 -5.59 1.62
N ASN A 41 1.87 -6.68 1.53
CA ASN A 41 1.98 -7.47 0.30
C ASN A 41 0.63 -8.10 -0.07
N ILE A 42 -0.05 -8.74 0.89
CA ILE A 42 -1.38 -9.33 0.67
C ILE A 42 -2.37 -8.28 0.16
N VAL A 43 -2.46 -7.12 0.83
CA VAL A 43 -3.35 -6.04 0.39
C VAL A 43 -2.99 -5.51 -1.00
N SER A 44 -1.69 -5.39 -1.32
CA SER A 44 -1.24 -5.01 -2.65
C SER A 44 -1.66 -6.03 -3.71
N ASP A 45 -1.52 -7.33 -3.42
CA ASP A 45 -1.91 -8.41 -4.33
C ASP A 45 -3.44 -8.44 -4.51
N LEU A 46 -4.21 -8.25 -3.44
CA LEU A 46 -5.67 -8.16 -3.52
C LEU A 46 -6.13 -7.00 -4.41
N ARG A 47 -5.52 -5.82 -4.27
CA ARG A 47 -5.81 -4.66 -5.14
C ARG A 47 -5.46 -4.92 -6.59
N GLN A 48 -4.31 -5.53 -6.86
CA GLN A 48 -3.91 -5.92 -8.22
C GLN A 48 -4.91 -6.89 -8.86
N ASN A 49 -5.57 -7.72 -8.05
CA ASN A 49 -6.63 -8.64 -8.47
C ASN A 49 -8.04 -8.02 -8.43
N GLY A 50 -8.17 -6.71 -8.24
CA GLY A 50 -9.44 -5.99 -8.34
C GLY A 50 -10.26 -5.89 -7.05
N GLU A 51 -9.71 -6.30 -5.90
CA GLU A 51 -10.40 -6.08 -4.62
C GLU A 51 -10.29 -4.63 -4.17
N ALA A 52 -11.45 -4.03 -3.88
CA ALA A 52 -11.60 -2.61 -3.57
C ALA A 52 -11.25 -2.27 -2.12
N ILE A 53 -10.06 -2.68 -1.67
CA ILE A 53 -9.54 -2.37 -0.34
C ILE A 53 -8.94 -0.97 -0.37
N CYS A 54 -9.61 -0.02 0.27
CA CYS A 54 -9.15 1.36 0.41
C CYS A 54 -8.25 1.50 1.65
N SER A 55 -7.52 2.61 1.75
CA SER A 55 -6.65 2.84 2.91
C SER A 55 -6.25 4.29 3.11
N SER A 56 -6.16 4.67 4.38
CA SER A 56 -5.69 5.98 4.83
C SER A 56 -4.87 5.84 6.13
N THR A 57 -4.60 6.94 6.80
CA THR A 57 -3.98 6.95 8.13
C THR A 57 -4.87 6.30 9.20
N TYR A 58 -6.19 6.20 8.95
CA TYR A 58 -7.11 5.54 9.86
C TYR A 58 -7.04 4.02 9.79
N GLY A 59 -6.71 3.44 8.63
CA GLY A 59 -6.59 1.99 8.48
C GLY A 59 -6.99 1.51 7.09
N TYR A 60 -7.48 0.28 7.03
CA TYR A 60 -8.01 -0.37 5.82
C TYR A 60 -9.52 -0.56 5.93
N TRP A 61 -10.21 -0.50 4.80
CA TRP A 61 -11.64 -0.78 4.69
C TRP A 61 -11.96 -1.26 3.26
N TYR A 62 -13.08 -1.95 3.08
CA TYR A 62 -13.59 -2.30 1.76
C TYR A 62 -14.58 -1.23 1.30
N SER A 63 -14.39 -0.66 0.11
CA SER A 63 -15.34 0.32 -0.43
C SER A 63 -15.32 0.34 -1.95
N ARG A 64 -16.51 0.41 -2.54
CA ARG A 64 -16.71 0.67 -3.98
C ARG A 64 -17.15 2.10 -4.26
N ASP A 65 -17.13 2.95 -3.23
CA ASP A 65 -17.40 4.39 -3.39
C ASP A 65 -16.27 5.03 -4.22
N PRO A 66 -16.58 5.75 -5.31
CA PRO A 66 -15.60 6.43 -6.12
C PRO A 66 -14.68 7.37 -5.33
N ASP A 67 -15.16 8.03 -4.28
CA ASP A 67 -14.37 8.99 -3.50
C ASP A 67 -13.30 8.28 -2.63
N ASP A 68 -13.66 7.16 -2.01
CA ASP A 68 -12.72 6.32 -1.25
C ASP A 68 -11.62 5.75 -2.16
N ILE A 69 -12.02 5.28 -3.35
CA ILE A 69 -11.11 4.75 -4.37
C ILE A 69 -10.19 5.85 -4.87
N SER A 70 -10.73 7.01 -5.25
CA SER A 70 -9.98 8.16 -5.75
C SER A 70 -8.97 8.69 -4.73
N THR A 71 -9.37 8.76 -3.46
CA THR A 71 -8.49 9.16 -2.35
C THR A 71 -7.35 8.15 -2.17
N THR A 72 -7.66 6.85 -2.18
CA THR A 72 -6.64 5.79 -2.09
C THR A 72 -5.67 5.86 -3.28
N LEU A 73 -6.18 6.02 -4.50
CA LEU A 73 -5.37 6.15 -5.73
C LEU A 73 -4.45 7.36 -5.67
N SER A 74 -4.97 8.53 -5.30
CA SER A 74 -4.19 9.77 -5.18
C SER A 74 -3.00 9.59 -4.23
N ARG A 75 -3.20 8.88 -3.12
CA ARG A 75 -2.13 8.56 -2.18
C ARG A 75 -1.07 7.62 -2.79
N LEU A 76 -1.49 6.59 -3.52
CA LEU A 76 -0.58 5.66 -4.19
C LEU A 76 0.24 6.36 -5.28
N VAL A 77 -0.38 7.24 -6.07
CA VAL A 77 0.32 8.08 -7.06
C VAL A 77 1.34 8.97 -6.38
N GLY A 78 0.98 9.65 -5.28
CA GLY A 78 1.94 10.44 -4.51
C GLY A 78 3.12 9.62 -3.96
N GLN A 79 2.91 8.35 -3.62
CA GLN A 79 4.00 7.44 -3.25
C GLN A 79 4.92 7.14 -4.43
N VAL A 80 4.36 6.91 -5.63
CA VAL A 80 5.14 6.74 -6.87
C VAL A 80 5.98 7.98 -7.16
N ASP A 81 5.40 9.17 -7.10
CA ASP A 81 6.10 10.44 -7.33
C ASP A 81 7.26 10.64 -6.34
N ASN A 82 7.03 10.31 -5.07
CA ASN A 82 8.08 10.37 -4.05
C ASN A 82 9.21 9.38 -4.34
N MET A 83 8.88 8.15 -4.75
CA MET A 83 9.89 7.16 -5.15
C MET A 83 10.70 7.63 -6.36
N GLN A 84 10.08 8.26 -7.35
CA GLN A 84 10.80 8.82 -8.51
C GLN A 84 11.80 9.91 -8.09
N LYS A 85 11.42 10.79 -7.16
CA LYS A 85 12.34 11.81 -6.61
C LYS A 85 13.54 11.18 -5.89
N VAL A 86 13.31 10.13 -5.09
CA VAL A 86 14.38 9.38 -4.42
C VAL A 86 15.32 8.73 -5.44
N ILE A 87 14.78 8.08 -6.48
CA ILE A 87 15.57 7.48 -7.57
C ILE A 87 16.42 8.55 -8.27
N ALA A 88 15.84 9.69 -8.62
CA ALA A 88 16.58 10.79 -9.26
C ALA A 88 17.74 11.29 -8.38
N GLY A 89 17.51 11.43 -7.07
CA GLY A 89 18.55 11.81 -6.11
C GLY A 89 19.71 10.81 -6.06
N LEU A 90 19.42 9.50 -6.00
CA LEU A 90 20.45 8.45 -5.98
C LEU A 90 21.21 8.36 -7.31
N ASN A 91 20.53 8.50 -8.45
CA ASN A 91 21.16 8.51 -9.76
C ASN A 91 22.16 9.65 -9.92
N ARG A 92 21.86 10.84 -9.38
CA ARG A 92 22.79 11.97 -9.39
C ARG A 92 24.09 11.65 -8.67
N ILE A 93 24.01 11.08 -7.46
CA ILE A 93 25.20 10.67 -6.70
C ILE A 93 25.98 9.57 -7.42
N LEU A 94 25.27 8.61 -8.04
CA LEU A 94 25.92 7.55 -8.80
C LEU A 94 26.72 8.10 -9.99
N GLN A 95 26.22 9.13 -10.66
CA GLN A 95 26.94 9.82 -11.74
C GLN A 95 28.19 10.53 -11.22
N GLU A 96 28.07 11.30 -10.12
CA GLU A 96 29.19 12.00 -9.48
C GLU A 96 30.34 11.02 -9.14
N VAL A 97 30.02 9.89 -8.48
CA VAL A 97 31.01 8.86 -8.13
C VAL A 97 31.66 8.22 -9.37
N GLN A 98 30.90 8.02 -10.46
CA GLN A 98 31.44 7.45 -11.69
C GLN A 98 32.36 8.42 -12.44
N ASP A 99 32.14 9.72 -12.31
CA ASP A 99 32.97 10.73 -12.97
C ASP A 99 34.27 10.98 -12.19
N GLU A 100 34.23 10.99 -10.85
CA GLU A 100 35.44 11.04 -9.99
C GLU A 100 36.42 9.89 -10.27
N GLN A 101 35.90 8.69 -10.57
CA GLN A 101 36.70 7.51 -10.91
C GLN A 101 37.34 7.57 -12.30
N LYS A 102 36.85 8.42 -13.21
CA LYS A 102 37.45 8.59 -14.55
C LYS A 102 38.57 9.63 -14.55
N GLU A 103 38.60 10.50 -13.56
CA GLU A 103 39.60 11.57 -13.41
C GLU A 103 40.82 11.14 -12.57
N SER A 104 40.77 9.95 -11.96
CA SER A 104 41.86 9.32 -11.19
C SER A 104 42.62 8.27 -12.00
#